data_AF-A0A942BSJ9-F1
#
_entry.id   AF-A0A942BSJ9-F1
#
_cell.length_a   1.000
_cell.length_b   1.000
_cell.length_c   1.000
_cell.angle_alpha   90.00
_cell.angle_beta   90.00
_cell.angle_gamma   90.00
#
_symmetry.space_group_name_H-M   'P 1'
#
loop_
_entity.id
_entity.type
_entity.pdbx_description
1 polymer ?
#
loop_
_entity_poly.entity_id
_entity_poly.type
_entity_poly.pdbx_seq_one_letter_code
_entity_poly.pdbx_strand_id
1 'polypeptide(L)'
;MAPNLRQLFIQRAARLQGRPALTAPSWETLSWGAWRNRVEGVALGVMAMEPPPTALFSRTGSPWDWTLEVAAACAGIPWDASAPALDPAILGGPRFNDENGRPAYHDREDHLDAATPFEGPLSQGDLLRKFQRWNGLLGWDHDTVLKLPLSVLDTPPARAALWNALYAGAHTILLEETKDEPPTTGLFARFRKAPPPAWNPSAFDGFWD
;
A
#
# COMPACT_ATOMS: atom_id res chain seq x y z
N MET A 1 -19.49 4.97 -3.07
CA MET A 1 -18.10 5.15 -2.61
C MET A 1 -17.79 4.01 -1.65
N ALA A 2 -16.56 3.49 -1.60
CA ALA A 2 -16.22 2.46 -0.63
C ALA A 2 -16.40 2.98 0.80
N PRO A 3 -16.97 2.20 1.75
CA PRO A 3 -17.19 2.65 3.12
C PRO A 3 -15.92 2.63 3.99
N ASN A 4 -14.92 1.81 3.63
CA ASN A 4 -13.66 1.64 4.36
C ASN A 4 -12.52 1.24 3.38
N LEU A 5 -11.28 1.16 3.86
CA LEU A 5 -10.10 0.87 3.03
C LEU A 5 -10.08 -0.56 2.50
N ARG A 6 -10.58 -1.53 3.27
CA ARG A 6 -10.74 -2.93 2.81
C ARG A 6 -11.64 -3.00 1.58
N GLN A 7 -12.81 -2.36 1.64
CA GLN A 7 -13.77 -2.35 0.54
C GLN A 7 -13.25 -1.57 -0.67
N LEU A 8 -12.50 -0.48 -0.46
CA LEU A 8 -11.79 0.20 -1.55
C LEU A 8 -10.84 -0.77 -2.25
N PHE A 9 -10.01 -1.47 -1.48
CA PHE A 9 -9.03 -2.40 -2.01
C PHE A 9 -9.68 -3.57 -2.77
N ILE A 10 -10.73 -4.18 -2.20
CA ILE A 10 -11.50 -5.25 -2.86
C ILE A 10 -12.11 -4.74 -4.17
N GLN A 11 -12.72 -3.55 -4.19
CA GLN A 11 -13.32 -2.98 -5.40
C GLN A 11 -12.27 -2.70 -6.49
N ARG A 12 -11.09 -2.19 -6.11
CA ARG A 12 -9.98 -1.98 -7.04
C ARG A 12 -9.46 -3.30 -7.58
N ALA A 13 -9.21 -4.27 -6.71
CA ALA A 13 -8.74 -5.59 -7.09
C ALA A 13 -9.71 -6.32 -8.03
N ALA A 14 -11.03 -6.21 -7.79
CA ALA A 14 -12.04 -6.80 -8.66
C ALA A 14 -12.10 -6.11 -10.03
N ARG A 15 -12.07 -4.77 -10.07
CA ARG A 15 -12.20 -4.01 -11.34
C ARG A 15 -10.94 -4.07 -12.20
N LEU A 16 -9.76 -4.18 -11.59
CA LEU A 16 -8.47 -4.07 -12.26
C LEU A 16 -7.67 -5.39 -12.20
N GLN A 17 -8.33 -6.53 -11.95
CA GLN A 17 -7.71 -7.81 -11.59
C GLN A 17 -6.47 -8.21 -12.41
N GLY A 18 -6.50 -8.01 -13.73
CA GLY A 18 -5.41 -8.35 -14.65
C GLY A 18 -4.39 -7.24 -14.92
N ARG A 19 -4.62 -6.03 -14.41
CA ARG A 19 -3.72 -4.87 -14.59
C ARG A 19 -2.59 -4.88 -13.57
N PRO A 20 -1.42 -4.29 -13.89
CA PRO A 20 -0.32 -4.17 -12.94
C PRO A 20 -0.72 -3.29 -11.75
N ALA A 21 -0.41 -3.75 -10.54
CA ALA A 21 -0.65 -3.02 -9.30
C ALA A 21 0.66 -2.63 -8.61
N LEU A 22 1.57 -3.59 -8.45
CA LEU A 22 2.81 -3.41 -7.72
C LEU A 22 3.96 -4.14 -8.41
N THR A 23 4.99 -3.40 -8.79
CA THR A 23 6.32 -3.95 -9.11
C THR A 23 7.25 -3.60 -7.97
N ALA A 24 8.06 -4.55 -7.50
CA ALA A 24 8.98 -4.29 -6.40
C ALA A 24 10.23 -5.16 -6.51
N PRO A 25 11.36 -4.78 -5.88
CA PRO A 25 12.59 -5.55 -5.99
C PRO A 25 12.44 -6.96 -5.38
N SER A 26 13.10 -7.94 -5.98
CA SER A 26 12.93 -9.37 -5.70
C SER A 26 11.51 -9.92 -5.94
N TRP A 27 10.56 -9.11 -6.39
CA TRP A 27 9.22 -9.51 -6.79
C TRP A 27 9.05 -9.28 -8.29
N GLU A 28 8.24 -10.12 -8.94
CA GLU A 28 7.72 -9.78 -10.27
C GLU A 28 6.65 -8.68 -10.16
N THR A 29 6.22 -8.15 -11.31
CA THR A 29 5.05 -7.27 -11.36
C THR A 29 3.81 -8.07 -10.97
N LEU A 30 3.22 -7.75 -9.83
CA LEU A 30 1.96 -8.31 -9.39
C LEU A 30 0.80 -7.59 -10.08
N SER A 31 -0.13 -8.36 -10.61
CA SER A 31 -1.44 -7.83 -10.96
C SER A 31 -2.22 -7.43 -9.71
N TRP A 32 -3.27 -6.63 -9.85
CA TRP A 32 -4.17 -6.30 -8.74
C TRP A 32 -4.76 -7.54 -8.05
N GLY A 33 -5.07 -8.61 -8.80
CA GLY A 33 -5.50 -9.88 -8.21
C GLY A 33 -4.40 -10.57 -7.40
N ALA A 34 -3.18 -10.65 -7.96
CA ALA A 34 -2.04 -11.25 -7.26
C ALA A 34 -1.61 -10.46 -6.03
N TRP A 35 -1.65 -9.12 -6.10
CA TRP A 35 -1.33 -8.25 -5.00
C TRP A 35 -2.37 -8.35 -3.87
N ARG A 36 -3.67 -8.43 -4.20
CA ARG A 36 -4.71 -8.72 -3.21
C ARG A 36 -4.45 -10.01 -2.45
N ASN A 37 -4.14 -11.10 -3.14
CA ASN A 37 -3.85 -12.38 -2.50
C ASN A 37 -2.65 -12.27 -1.54
N ARG A 38 -1.64 -11.47 -1.90
CA ARG A 38 -0.48 -11.23 -1.04
C ARG A 38 -0.83 -10.42 0.21
N VAL A 39 -1.59 -9.35 0.07
CA VAL A 39 -2.08 -8.55 1.21
C VAL A 39 -2.95 -9.41 2.13
N GLU A 40 -3.86 -10.20 1.55
CA GLU A 40 -4.74 -11.09 2.32
C GLU A 40 -3.92 -12.16 3.06
N GLY A 41 -2.93 -12.78 2.42
CA GLY A 41 -2.05 -13.75 3.09
C GLY A 41 -1.30 -13.16 4.29
N VAL A 42 -0.84 -11.91 4.20
CA VAL A 42 -0.25 -11.20 5.36
C VAL A 42 -1.30 -10.95 6.44
N ALA A 43 -2.49 -10.46 6.06
CA ALA A 43 -3.57 -10.20 7.00
C ALA A 43 -3.99 -11.48 7.77
N LEU A 44 -4.06 -12.62 7.09
CA LEU A 44 -4.33 -13.92 7.71
C LEU A 44 -3.24 -14.31 8.72
N GLY A 45 -1.96 -14.17 8.35
CA GLY A 45 -0.84 -14.46 9.26
C GLY A 45 -0.84 -13.59 10.51
N VAL A 46 -1.17 -12.29 10.36
CA VAL A 46 -1.36 -11.36 11.48
C VAL A 46 -2.52 -11.81 12.36
N MET A 47 -3.67 -12.13 11.77
CA MET A 47 -4.88 -12.48 12.52
C MET A 47 -4.80 -13.87 13.19
N ALA A 48 -3.85 -14.72 12.78
CA ALA A 48 -3.53 -15.98 13.43
C ALA A 48 -2.67 -15.83 14.71
N MET A 49 -2.22 -14.61 15.04
CA MET A 49 -1.53 -14.35 16.31
C MET A 49 -2.52 -14.42 17.48
N GLU A 50 -2.07 -14.92 18.63
CA GLU A 50 -2.90 -15.04 19.83
C GLU A 50 -2.29 -14.24 21.02
N PRO A 51 -2.95 -13.16 21.47
CA PRO A 51 -4.08 -12.48 20.83
C PRO A 51 -3.67 -11.76 19.51
N PRO A 52 -4.63 -11.45 18.62
CA PRO A 52 -4.34 -10.61 17.46
C PRO A 52 -3.80 -9.24 17.88
N PRO A 53 -2.84 -8.66 17.15
CA PRO A 53 -2.23 -7.40 17.54
C PRO A 53 -3.23 -6.24 17.51
N THR A 54 -3.10 -5.34 18.47
CA THR A 54 -3.95 -4.14 18.59
C THR A 54 -3.44 -2.96 17.76
N ALA A 55 -2.19 -3.03 17.29
CA ALA A 55 -1.57 -2.07 16.38
C ALA A 55 -0.44 -2.76 15.59
N LEU A 56 -0.10 -2.23 14.42
CA LEU A 56 0.94 -2.77 13.54
C LEU A 56 1.89 -1.69 13.05
N PHE A 57 3.12 -2.11 12.77
CA PHE A 57 4.12 -1.28 12.14
C PHE A 57 5.22 -2.12 11.50
N SER A 58 5.84 -1.58 10.45
CA SER A 58 7.06 -2.15 9.88
C SER A 58 7.92 -1.09 9.21
N ARG A 59 9.23 -1.29 9.32
CA ARG A 59 10.30 -0.53 8.65
C ARG A 59 11.44 -1.48 8.28
N THR A 60 11.10 -2.53 7.55
CA THR A 60 12.07 -3.50 7.03
C THR A 60 12.91 -2.91 5.88
N GLY A 61 12.49 -1.78 5.31
CA GLY A 61 13.10 -1.20 4.11
C GLY A 61 12.75 -2.01 2.86
N SER A 62 11.66 -2.77 2.90
CA SER A 62 11.30 -3.72 1.86
C SER A 62 9.86 -3.54 1.38
N PRO A 63 9.46 -4.13 0.25
CA PRO A 63 8.09 -4.08 -0.25
C PRO A 63 7.03 -4.63 0.74
N TRP A 64 7.47 -5.39 1.74
CA TRP A 64 6.62 -5.88 2.81
C TRP A 64 6.09 -4.78 3.72
N ASP A 65 6.79 -3.65 3.88
CA ASP A 65 6.31 -2.54 4.71
C ASP A 65 4.99 -1.98 4.18
N TRP A 66 4.93 -1.73 2.87
CA TRP A 66 3.71 -1.31 2.19
C TRP A 66 2.62 -2.39 2.23
N THR A 67 3.00 -3.64 1.98
CA THR A 67 2.04 -4.76 2.00
C THR A 67 1.40 -4.93 3.37
N LEU A 68 2.20 -4.81 4.44
CA LEU A 68 1.73 -4.90 5.81
C LEU A 68 0.81 -3.74 6.18
N GLU A 69 1.11 -2.51 5.77
CA GLU A 69 0.25 -1.35 6.04
C GLU A 69 -1.14 -1.51 5.40
N VAL A 70 -1.20 -2.00 4.15
CA VAL A 70 -2.49 -2.32 3.50
C VAL A 70 -3.19 -3.48 4.20
N ALA A 71 -2.46 -4.51 4.64
CA ALA A 71 -3.02 -5.63 5.38
C ALA A 71 -3.59 -5.19 6.74
N ALA A 72 -2.90 -4.31 7.46
CA ALA A 72 -3.35 -3.70 8.72
C ALA A 72 -4.67 -2.94 8.51
N ALA A 73 -4.74 -2.10 7.48
CA ALA A 73 -5.96 -1.39 7.10
C ALA A 73 -7.13 -2.35 6.78
N CYS A 74 -6.85 -3.44 6.07
CA CYS A 74 -7.85 -4.46 5.73
C CYS A 74 -8.32 -5.28 6.94
N ALA A 75 -7.48 -5.41 7.96
CA ALA A 75 -7.80 -6.08 9.22
C ALA A 75 -8.40 -5.13 10.28
N GLY A 76 -8.46 -3.81 10.02
CA GLY A 76 -8.90 -2.82 11.00
C GLY A 76 -7.92 -2.58 12.13
N ILE A 77 -6.64 -2.86 11.90
CA ILE A 77 -5.59 -2.68 12.88
C ILE A 77 -4.89 -1.35 12.60
N PRO A 78 -4.82 -0.43 13.58
CA PRO A 78 -4.13 0.85 13.42
C PRO A 78 -2.65 0.68 13.06
N TRP A 79 -2.15 1.57 12.21
CA TRP A 79 -0.74 1.74 11.92
C TRP A 79 -0.10 2.66 12.97
N ASP A 80 0.79 2.14 13.80
CA ASP A 80 1.36 2.86 14.95
C ASP A 80 2.86 2.58 15.08
N ALA A 81 3.69 3.60 14.90
CA ALA A 81 5.15 3.49 14.98
C ALA A 81 5.69 3.00 16.34
N SER A 82 4.86 3.01 17.40
CA SER A 82 5.19 2.44 18.71
C SER A 82 4.90 0.94 18.83
N ALA A 83 4.24 0.34 17.84
CA ALA A 83 3.93 -1.07 17.83
C ALA A 83 5.21 -1.93 17.84
N PRO A 84 5.19 -3.10 18.50
CA PRO A 84 6.30 -4.04 18.45
C PRO A 84 6.63 -4.46 17.02
N ALA A 85 7.90 -4.80 16.79
CA ALA A 85 8.32 -5.37 15.51
C ALA A 85 7.53 -6.66 15.22
N LEU A 86 6.99 -6.76 14.00
CA LEU A 86 6.27 -7.94 13.55
C LEU A 86 7.22 -9.12 13.36
N ASP A 87 6.73 -10.33 13.67
CA ASP A 87 7.41 -11.59 13.34
C ASP A 87 7.62 -11.71 11.81
N PRO A 88 8.87 -11.75 11.31
CA PRO A 88 9.15 -11.87 9.89
C PRO A 88 8.56 -13.13 9.24
N ALA A 89 8.22 -14.16 10.02
CA ALA A 89 7.55 -15.36 9.51
C ALA A 89 6.18 -15.07 8.87
N ILE A 90 5.57 -13.92 9.18
CA ILE A 90 4.31 -13.46 8.59
C ILE A 90 4.53 -12.83 7.19
N LEU A 91 5.72 -12.28 6.94
CA LEU A 91 6.08 -11.55 5.73
C LEU A 91 6.66 -12.49 4.65
N GLY A 92 5.82 -13.40 4.15
CA GLY A 92 6.20 -14.40 3.15
C GLY A 92 6.93 -15.63 3.72
N GLY A 93 6.96 -15.78 5.05
CA GLY A 93 7.47 -16.96 5.74
C GLY A 93 6.39 -18.01 6.06
N PRO A 94 6.67 -18.95 6.99
CA PRO A 94 5.77 -20.06 7.30
C PRO A 94 4.39 -19.67 7.85
N ARG A 95 4.23 -18.44 8.35
CA ARG A 95 2.96 -17.92 8.90
C ARG A 95 2.21 -17.05 7.90
N PHE A 96 2.77 -16.82 6.71
CA PHE A 96 2.05 -16.20 5.61
C PHE A 96 0.89 -17.10 5.19
N ASN A 97 -0.30 -16.50 5.01
CA ASN A 97 -1.53 -17.22 4.67
C ASN A 97 -1.87 -18.33 5.69
N ASP A 98 -1.63 -18.07 6.98
CA ASP A 98 -2.05 -18.97 8.05
C ASP A 98 -3.58 -19.00 8.15
N GLU A 99 -4.17 -20.11 7.73
CA GLU A 99 -5.63 -20.31 7.67
C GLU A 99 -6.30 -20.21 9.04
N ASN A 100 -5.56 -20.35 10.15
CA ASN A 100 -6.10 -20.12 11.50
C ASN A 100 -6.55 -18.67 11.72
N GLY A 101 -5.98 -17.72 10.97
CA GLY A 101 -6.38 -16.32 11.04
C GLY A 101 -7.64 -15.99 10.23
N ARG A 102 -8.12 -16.92 9.38
CA ARG A 102 -9.25 -16.68 8.47
C ARG A 102 -10.55 -16.31 9.21
N PRO A 103 -10.98 -17.04 10.26
CA PRO A 103 -12.21 -16.68 10.98
C PRO A 103 -12.11 -15.25 11.53
N ALA A 104 -11.04 -14.96 12.28
CA ALA A 104 -10.85 -13.65 12.89
C ALA A 104 -10.74 -12.52 11.85
N TYR A 105 -10.11 -12.77 10.69
CA TYR A 105 -10.02 -11.79 9.60
C TYR A 105 -11.36 -11.51 8.90
N HIS A 106 -12.22 -12.52 8.74
CA HIS A 106 -13.55 -12.33 8.18
C HIS A 106 -14.51 -11.70 9.18
N ASP A 107 -14.42 -12.05 10.47
CA ASP A 107 -15.20 -11.40 11.52
C ASP A 107 -14.99 -9.88 11.55
N ARG A 108 -13.79 -9.41 11.17
CA ARG A 108 -13.54 -7.96 11.03
C ARG A 108 -14.41 -7.30 9.98
N GLU A 109 -14.80 -7.99 8.91
CA GLU A 109 -15.54 -7.40 7.80
C GLU A 109 -16.84 -6.72 8.25
N ASP A 110 -17.54 -7.34 9.19
CA ASP A 110 -18.80 -6.82 9.76
C ASP A 110 -18.59 -5.63 10.72
N HIS A 111 -17.35 -5.41 11.18
CA HIS A 111 -16.98 -4.39 12.16
C HIS A 111 -16.18 -3.23 11.55
N LEU A 112 -15.81 -3.30 10.27
CA LEU A 112 -15.09 -2.24 9.58
C LEU A 112 -16.02 -1.21 8.98
N ASP A 113 -15.89 0.03 9.42
CA ASP A 113 -16.67 1.17 8.98
C ASP A 113 -15.81 2.42 8.76
N ALA A 114 -16.46 3.54 8.48
CA ALA A 114 -15.78 4.81 8.27
C ALA A 114 -15.11 5.34 9.55
N ALA A 115 -15.58 4.95 10.74
CA ALA A 115 -15.03 5.39 12.03
C ALA A 115 -13.86 4.52 12.50
N THR A 116 -13.60 3.40 11.82
CA THR A 116 -12.47 2.51 12.12
C THR A 116 -11.16 3.31 12.14
N PRO A 117 -10.37 3.23 13.22
CA PRO A 117 -9.10 3.94 13.30
C PRO A 117 -8.10 3.48 12.24
N PHE A 118 -7.23 4.40 11.79
CA PHE A 118 -6.12 4.08 10.89
C PHE A 118 -4.77 4.49 11.50
N GLU A 119 -4.52 5.79 11.72
CA GLU A 119 -3.26 6.29 12.29
C GLU A 119 -3.53 7.58 13.05
N GLY A 120 -3.02 7.66 14.28
CA GLY A 120 -3.25 8.81 15.17
C GLY A 120 -4.75 9.13 15.29
N PRO A 121 -5.19 10.38 15.05
CA PRO A 121 -6.60 10.75 15.13
C PRO A 121 -7.40 10.39 13.86
N LEU A 122 -6.76 9.90 12.79
CA LEU A 122 -7.43 9.68 11.51
C LEU A 122 -8.16 8.34 11.49
N SER A 123 -9.43 8.39 11.07
CA SER A 123 -10.21 7.22 10.71
C SER A 123 -10.01 6.83 9.23
N GLN A 124 -10.41 5.62 8.87
CA GLN A 124 -10.43 5.17 7.48
C GLN A 124 -11.35 6.05 6.60
N GLY A 125 -12.46 6.55 7.15
CA GLY A 125 -13.36 7.47 6.46
C GLY A 125 -12.74 8.85 6.20
N ASP A 126 -11.93 9.36 7.14
CA ASP A 126 -11.17 10.60 6.93
C ASP A 126 -10.17 10.46 5.78
N LEU A 127 -9.47 9.33 5.74
CA LEU A 127 -8.53 9.03 4.68
C LEU A 127 -9.20 8.91 3.31
N LEU A 128 -10.31 8.19 3.21
CA LEU A 128 -11.06 8.08 1.95
C LEU A 128 -11.46 9.45 1.38
N ARG A 129 -11.87 10.38 2.25
CA ARG A 129 -12.19 11.77 1.85
C ARG A 129 -10.95 12.54 1.42
N LYS A 130 -9.84 12.41 2.15
CA LYS A 130 -8.54 13.00 1.77
C LYS A 130 -8.06 12.47 0.42
N PHE A 131 -8.10 11.16 0.19
CA PHE A 131 -7.70 10.54 -1.10
C PHE A 131 -8.57 11.01 -2.25
N GLN A 132 -9.89 11.10 -2.06
CA GLN A 132 -10.79 11.63 -3.08
C GLN A 132 -10.41 13.06 -3.48
N ARG A 133 -10.18 13.93 -2.49
CA ARG A 133 -9.77 15.32 -2.73
C ARG A 133 -8.43 15.40 -3.44
N TRP A 134 -7.42 14.67 -2.95
CA TRP A 134 -6.07 14.69 -3.54
C TRP A 134 -6.05 14.12 -4.96
N ASN A 135 -6.71 12.99 -5.22
CA ASN A 135 -6.80 12.45 -6.57
C ASN A 135 -7.54 13.39 -7.53
N GLY A 136 -8.51 14.16 -7.05
CA GLY A 136 -9.14 15.23 -7.85
C GLY A 136 -8.17 16.35 -8.24
N LEU A 137 -7.19 16.67 -7.40
CA LEU A 137 -6.14 17.67 -7.68
C LEU A 137 -5.04 17.11 -8.57
N LEU A 138 -4.63 15.87 -8.30
CA LEU A 138 -3.53 15.19 -9.00
C LEU A 138 -3.94 14.69 -10.39
N GLY A 139 -5.24 14.47 -10.63
CA GLY A 139 -5.74 13.85 -11.85
C GLY A 139 -5.32 12.38 -11.99
N TRP A 140 -5.00 11.72 -10.88
CA TRP A 140 -4.54 10.33 -10.88
C TRP A 140 -5.69 9.35 -11.13
N ASP A 141 -5.39 8.32 -11.90
CA ASP A 141 -6.29 7.26 -12.28
C ASP A 141 -5.55 5.93 -12.43
N HIS A 142 -6.21 4.94 -13.02
CA HIS A 142 -5.66 3.59 -13.16
C HIS A 142 -4.56 3.47 -14.24
N ASP A 143 -4.36 4.48 -15.09
CA ASP A 143 -3.26 4.56 -16.06
C ASP A 143 -2.03 5.27 -15.48
N THR A 144 -2.16 5.85 -14.28
CA THR A 144 -1.06 6.49 -13.56
C THR A 144 -0.03 5.44 -13.12
N VAL A 145 1.26 5.80 -13.23
CA VAL A 145 2.38 5.01 -12.74
C VAL A 145 3.15 5.82 -11.71
N LEU A 146 3.19 5.34 -10.47
CA LEU A 146 3.96 5.93 -9.37
C LEU A 146 5.28 5.17 -9.22
N LYS A 147 6.41 5.87 -9.31
CA LYS A 147 7.73 5.31 -9.01
C LYS A 147 8.24 5.85 -7.69
N LEU A 148 8.62 4.97 -6.77
CA LEU A 148 9.06 5.34 -5.43
C LEU A 148 10.31 4.54 -5.01
N PRO A 149 11.39 5.19 -4.54
CA PRO A 149 12.49 4.49 -3.90
C PRO A 149 12.03 3.76 -2.62
N LEU A 150 12.58 2.57 -2.35
CA LEU A 150 12.33 1.85 -1.11
C LEU A 150 12.76 2.64 0.14
N SER A 151 13.84 3.43 0.03
CA SER A 151 14.40 4.20 1.14
C SER A 151 13.52 5.34 1.64
N VAL A 152 12.46 5.71 0.91
CA VAL A 152 11.52 6.75 1.33
C VAL A 152 10.17 6.19 1.80
N LEU A 153 9.98 4.86 1.80
CA LEU A 153 8.68 4.24 2.10
C LEU A 153 8.10 4.61 3.46
N ASP A 154 8.94 4.89 4.44
CA ASP A 154 8.51 5.26 5.80
C ASP A 154 8.20 6.76 5.96
N THR A 155 8.48 7.56 4.94
CA THR A 155 8.22 9.00 4.97
C THR A 155 6.73 9.29 4.80
N PRO A 156 6.17 10.29 5.52
CA PRO A 156 4.76 10.64 5.39
C PRO A 156 4.35 10.96 3.93
N PRO A 157 5.11 11.73 3.14
CA PRO A 157 4.76 11.99 1.74
C PRO A 157 4.66 10.70 0.91
N ALA A 158 5.62 9.79 1.03
CA ALA A 158 5.61 8.54 0.25
C ALA A 158 4.41 7.66 0.61
N ARG A 159 4.09 7.53 1.90
CA ARG A 159 2.89 6.81 2.36
C ARG A 159 1.61 7.44 1.81
N ALA A 160 1.50 8.77 1.84
CA ALA A 160 0.36 9.47 1.24
C ALA A 160 0.24 9.17 -0.27
N ALA A 161 1.35 9.14 -0.99
CA ALA A 161 1.37 8.84 -2.41
C ALA A 161 0.96 7.39 -2.71
N LEU A 162 1.46 6.42 -1.94
CA LEU A 162 1.10 5.00 -2.08
C LEU A 162 -0.41 4.80 -1.90
N TRP A 163 -0.99 5.40 -0.88
CA TRP A 163 -2.42 5.32 -0.65
C TRP A 163 -3.24 6.05 -1.72
N ASN A 164 -2.80 7.21 -2.20
CA ASN A 164 -3.46 7.89 -3.30
C ASN A 164 -3.36 7.08 -4.61
N ALA A 165 -2.23 6.40 -4.87
CA ALA A 165 -2.07 5.49 -6.00
C ALA A 165 -2.98 4.27 -5.88
N LEU A 166 -3.10 3.66 -4.69
CA LEU A 166 -4.06 2.59 -4.43
C LEU A 166 -5.48 3.07 -4.71
N TYR A 167 -5.85 4.24 -4.19
CA TYR A 167 -7.15 4.85 -4.42
C TYR A 167 -7.43 5.07 -5.91
N ALA A 168 -6.44 5.52 -6.69
CA ALA A 168 -6.54 5.73 -8.14
C ALA A 168 -6.70 4.41 -8.92
N GLY A 169 -6.20 3.30 -8.37
CA GLY A 169 -5.99 2.06 -9.12
C GLY A 169 -4.70 2.07 -9.94
N ALA A 170 -3.76 2.94 -9.61
CA ALA A 170 -2.50 3.16 -10.31
C ALA A 170 -1.53 1.98 -10.16
N HIS A 171 -0.54 1.93 -11.03
CA HIS A 171 0.60 1.00 -10.91
C HIS A 171 1.71 1.63 -10.08
N THR A 172 2.04 1.02 -8.95
CA THR A 172 3.19 1.41 -8.12
C THR A 172 4.42 0.58 -8.48
N ILE A 173 5.56 1.24 -8.65
CA ILE A 173 6.87 0.62 -8.87
C ILE A 173 7.79 1.06 -7.74
N LEU A 174 8.13 0.11 -6.87
CA LEU A 174 9.13 0.29 -5.85
C LEU A 174 10.52 0.02 -6.44
N LEU A 175 11.43 0.96 -6.23
CA LEU A 175 12.79 0.92 -6.77
C LEU A 175 13.76 0.59 -5.64
N GLU A 176 14.61 -0.41 -5.85
CA GLU A 176 15.90 -0.44 -5.15
C GLU A 176 16.62 0.87 -5.45
N GLU A 177 17.33 1.43 -4.47
CA GLU A 177 18.16 2.61 -4.73
C GLU A 177 19.10 2.30 -5.89
N THR A 178 18.84 2.91 -7.04
CA THR A 178 19.82 2.90 -8.11
C THR A 178 21.01 3.69 -7.59
N LYS A 179 22.14 3.01 -7.38
CA LYS A 179 23.44 3.60 -7.68
C LYS A 179 23.27 4.30 -9.02
N ASP A 180 23.31 5.63 -9.02
CA ASP A 180 23.14 6.55 -10.14
C ASP A 180 23.12 5.82 -11.50
N GLU A 181 21.95 5.61 -12.10
CA GLU A 181 21.94 5.30 -13.52
C GLU A 181 22.51 6.55 -14.22
N PRO A 182 23.66 6.47 -14.91
CA PRO A 182 24.17 7.61 -15.64
C PRO A 182 23.12 8.01 -16.68
N PRO A 183 22.89 9.31 -16.89
CA PRO A 183 21.96 9.75 -17.92
C PRO A 183 22.40 9.17 -19.25
N THR A 184 21.56 8.30 -19.84
CA THR A 184 21.77 7.79 -21.20
C THR A 184 21.79 8.98 -22.17
N THR A 185 22.99 9.41 -22.53
CA THR A 185 23.23 10.44 -23.54
C THR A 185 23.31 9.75 -24.90
N GLY A 186 22.37 10.08 -25.80
CA GLY A 186 22.37 9.52 -27.15
C GLY A 186 21.08 9.74 -27.94
N LEU A 187 21.17 9.53 -29.25
CA LEU A 187 20.12 9.76 -30.25
C LEU A 187 18.78 9.05 -29.92
N PHE A 188 18.83 7.95 -29.15
CA PHE A 188 17.68 7.15 -28.72
C PHE A 188 16.85 7.78 -27.58
N ALA A 189 17.35 8.83 -26.91
CA ALA A 189 16.59 9.57 -25.90
C ALA A 189 15.39 10.33 -26.50
N ARG A 190 15.45 10.68 -27.79
CA ARG A 190 14.40 11.42 -28.51
C ARG A 190 13.15 10.60 -28.83
N PHE A 191 13.19 9.27 -28.70
CA PHE A 191 12.09 8.36 -29.00
C PHE A 191 11.39 7.79 -27.76
N ARG A 192 11.83 8.18 -26.54
CA ARG A 192 11.11 7.80 -25.31
C ARG A 192 9.91 8.74 -25.11
N LYS A 193 8.73 8.15 -24.81
CA LYS A 193 7.64 8.86 -24.12
C LYS A 193 8.25 9.62 -22.94
N ALA A 194 7.76 10.83 -22.67
CA ALA A 194 8.24 11.67 -21.57
C ALA A 194 8.48 10.79 -20.32
N PRO A 195 9.64 10.92 -19.65
CA PRO A 195 9.87 10.17 -18.43
C PRO A 195 8.68 10.42 -17.49
N PRO A 196 8.17 9.38 -16.81
CA PRO A 196 7.11 9.56 -15.84
C PRO A 196 7.54 10.66 -14.85
N PRO A 197 6.61 11.51 -14.40
CA PRO A 197 6.95 12.60 -13.49
C PRO A 197 7.75 12.03 -12.31
N ALA A 198 8.88 12.68 -12.02
CA ALA A 198 9.71 12.30 -10.88
C ALA A 198 8.87 12.41 -9.61
N TRP A 199 9.12 11.49 -8.67
CA TRP A 199 8.56 11.56 -7.33
C TRP A 199 8.71 12.99 -6.76
N ASN A 200 7.60 13.63 -6.42
CA ASN A 200 7.59 14.96 -5.82
C ASN A 200 6.93 14.90 -4.43
N PRO A 201 7.71 14.85 -3.34
CA PRO A 201 7.15 14.79 -2.00
C PRO A 201 6.29 16.02 -1.66
N SER A 202 6.60 17.20 -2.23
CA SER A 202 5.86 18.44 -1.93
C SER A 202 4.41 18.41 -2.42
N ALA A 203 4.05 17.49 -3.32
CA ALA A 203 2.67 17.30 -3.76
C ALA A 203 1.77 16.71 -2.64
N PHE A 204 2.36 16.22 -1.56
CA PHE A 204 1.69 15.59 -0.43
C PHE A 204 1.89 16.35 0.89
N ASP A 205 2.43 17.57 0.84
CA ASP A 205 2.55 18.43 2.01
C ASP A 205 1.17 18.69 2.63
N GLY A 206 1.08 18.52 3.95
CA GLY A 206 -0.17 18.67 4.70
C GLY A 206 -1.21 17.56 4.48
N PHE A 207 -0.85 16.45 3.81
CA PHE A 207 -1.78 15.33 3.62
C PHE A 207 -2.22 14.72 4.96
N TRP A 208 -1.30 14.57 5.90
CA TRP A 208 -1.53 13.93 7.21
C TRP A 208 -2.00 14.90 8.30
N ASP A 209 -2.03 16.20 8.00
CA ASP A 209 -2.46 17.26 8.94
C ASP A 209 -3.99 17.43 9.02
#